data_AF-A0A935D3Q3-F1
#
_entry.id   AF-A0A935D3Q3-F1
#
_cell.length_a   1.000
_cell.length_b   1.000
_cell.length_c   1.000
_cell.angle_alpha   90.00
_cell.angle_beta   90.00
_cell.angle_gamma   90.00
#
_symmetry.space_group_name_H-M   'P 1'
#
loop_
_entity.id
_entity.type
_entity.pdbx_description
1 polymer ?
#
loop_
_entity_poly.entity_id
_entity_poly.type
_entity_poly.pdbx_seq_one_letter_code
_entity_poly.pdbx_strand_id
1 'polypeptide(L)'
;MKTRGVAALTLAAVFFGATMAYAPAAHAEEVSPKAKGIIGGALLGAELVTVTEALVGVRSPTAFGVGAGLGAVAGGFAGFGVEQANSGSASVIMLAGGIAMIIPALVVTLNATSFQGDPNAKEDRAPTNLPPADPGAAGGSAVTGPAPAAPAPAGGGAAPTTTPAPAAKAPAPAPAVSLLSLSASAVRVGVPVPEAHNVFSAQDRRQLGMAQVTELRLPVVNVTF
;
A
#
# COMPACT_ATOMS: atom_id res chain seq x y z
N MET A 1 -9.12 0.26 -22.43
CA MET A 1 -8.07 0.38 -21.38
C MET A 1 -7.08 1.54 -21.60
N LYS A 2 -7.25 2.44 -22.58
CA LYS A 2 -6.28 3.51 -22.92
C LYS A 2 -6.31 4.76 -22.01
N THR A 3 -7.39 4.99 -21.26
CA THR A 3 -7.60 6.24 -20.50
C THR A 3 -6.90 6.28 -19.14
N ARG A 4 -6.56 5.12 -18.55
CA ARG A 4 -5.96 5.06 -17.20
C ARG A 4 -4.48 5.47 -17.17
N GLY A 5 -3.73 5.19 -18.25
CA GLY A 5 -2.32 5.59 -18.35
C GLY A 5 -2.14 7.10 -18.54
N VAL A 6 -3.04 7.73 -19.30
CA VAL A 6 -3.02 9.19 -19.53
C VAL A 6 -3.33 9.95 -18.24
N ALA A 7 -4.29 9.47 -17.45
CA ALA A 7 -4.66 10.08 -16.17
C ALA A 7 -3.51 10.07 -15.15
N ALA A 8 -2.75 8.96 -15.08
CA ALA A 8 -1.58 8.85 -14.21
C ALA A 8 -0.43 9.78 -14.65
N LEU A 9 -0.21 9.92 -15.96
CA LEU A 9 0.80 10.84 -16.51
C LEU A 9 0.45 12.31 -16.22
N THR A 10 -0.82 12.70 -16.35
CA THR A 10 -1.26 14.06 -16.00
C THR A 10 -1.15 14.32 -14.50
N LEU A 11 -1.44 13.34 -13.65
CA LEU A 11 -1.32 13.51 -12.20
C LEU A 11 0.15 13.67 -11.77
N ALA A 12 1.06 12.87 -12.35
CA ALA A 12 2.49 12.99 -12.11
C ALA A 12 3.07 14.32 -12.63
N ALA A 13 2.65 14.77 -13.82
CA ALA A 13 3.07 16.06 -14.37
C ALA A 13 2.54 17.26 -13.56
N VAL A 14 1.31 17.19 -13.05
CA VAL A 14 0.74 18.22 -12.17
C VAL A 14 1.43 18.25 -10.81
N PHE A 15 1.79 17.10 -10.24
CA PHE A 15 2.52 17.03 -8.98
C PHE A 15 3.95 17.57 -9.11
N PHE A 16 4.64 17.26 -10.22
CA PHE A 16 5.98 17.79 -10.52
C PHE A 16 5.97 19.29 -10.85
N GLY A 17 4.91 19.79 -11.51
CA GLY A 17 4.73 21.21 -11.78
C GLY A 17 4.41 22.03 -10.54
N ALA A 18 3.63 21.47 -9.60
CA ALA A 18 3.24 22.17 -8.37
C ALA A 18 4.41 22.33 -7.37
N THR A 19 5.36 21.39 -7.32
CA THR A 19 6.54 21.48 -6.45
C THR A 19 7.60 22.46 -6.99
N MET A 20 7.72 22.61 -8.31
CA MET A 20 8.58 23.62 -8.95
C MET A 20 8.09 25.06 -8.74
N ALA A 21 6.79 25.28 -8.53
CA ALA A 21 6.21 26.61 -8.35
C ALA A 21 6.40 27.19 -6.92
N TYR A 22 6.80 26.36 -5.95
CA TYR A 22 7.03 26.75 -4.55
C TYR A 22 8.53 26.77 -4.22
N ALA A 23 9.32 27.56 -4.95
CA ALA A 23 10.70 27.85 -4.58
C ALA A 23 10.74 29.12 -3.70
N PRO A 24 10.97 29.03 -2.37
CA PRO A 24 11.31 30.20 -1.58
C PRO A 24 12.61 30.82 -2.11
N ALA A 25 12.72 32.15 -2.09
CA ALA A 25 13.94 32.86 -2.49
C ALA A 25 15.13 32.35 -1.67
N ALA A 26 16.15 31.82 -2.36
CA ALA A 26 17.29 31.17 -1.73
C ALA A 26 18.24 32.19 -1.08
N HIS A 27 18.59 31.94 0.18
CA HIS A 27 19.74 32.54 0.84
C HIS A 27 21.02 32.06 0.14
N ALA A 28 21.97 32.98 -0.07
CA ALA A 28 23.18 32.82 -0.87
C ALA A 28 24.26 31.96 -0.20
N GLU A 29 23.94 30.71 0.13
CA GLU A 29 24.93 29.71 0.52
C GLU A 29 25.34 28.90 -0.71
N GLU A 30 26.64 28.89 -0.99
CA GLU A 30 27.19 28.29 -2.21
C GLU A 30 27.06 26.76 -2.13
N VAL A 31 26.11 26.19 -2.88
CA VAL A 31 25.81 24.77 -2.78
C VAL A 31 26.85 23.98 -3.58
N SER A 32 27.67 23.19 -2.88
CA SER A 32 28.62 22.30 -3.54
C SER A 32 27.89 21.34 -4.49
N PRO A 33 28.28 21.30 -5.79
CA PRO A 33 27.67 20.40 -6.79
C PRO A 33 28.12 18.94 -6.65
N LYS A 34 29.17 18.68 -5.85
CA LYS A 34 29.90 17.41 -5.84
C LYS A 34 28.97 16.20 -5.65
N ALA A 35 29.05 15.25 -6.58
CA ALA A 35 28.27 14.01 -6.64
C ALA A 35 26.74 14.15 -6.77
N LYS A 36 26.16 15.34 -6.55
CA LYS A 36 24.70 15.54 -6.63
C LYS A 36 24.20 15.45 -8.06
N GLY A 37 24.97 15.94 -9.02
CA GLY A 37 24.64 15.85 -10.44
C GLY A 37 24.72 14.42 -10.91
N ILE A 38 25.78 13.69 -10.56
CA ILE A 38 25.93 12.27 -10.91
C ILE A 38 24.82 11.42 -10.30
N ILE A 39 24.57 11.55 -8.98
CA ILE A 39 23.53 10.77 -8.30
C ILE A 39 22.15 11.14 -8.84
N GLY A 40 21.87 12.44 -8.99
CA GLY A 40 20.60 12.93 -9.53
C GLY A 40 20.36 12.47 -10.96
N GLY A 41 21.39 12.54 -11.80
CA GLY A 41 21.35 12.06 -13.17
C GLY A 41 21.17 10.55 -13.25
N ALA A 42 21.84 9.78 -12.40
CA ALA A 42 21.66 8.33 -12.36
C ALA A 42 20.24 7.94 -11.95
N LEU A 43 19.69 8.58 -10.91
CA LEU A 43 18.30 8.36 -10.52
C LEU A 43 17.33 8.76 -11.65
N LEU A 44 17.48 9.97 -12.19
CA LEU A 44 16.62 10.46 -13.28
C LEU A 44 16.69 9.56 -14.52
N GLY A 45 17.89 9.11 -14.90
CA GLY A 45 18.09 8.24 -16.05
C GLY A 45 17.50 6.84 -15.86
N ALA A 46 17.64 6.26 -14.66
CA ALA A 46 16.99 5.00 -14.33
C ALA A 46 15.48 5.11 -14.45
N GLU A 47 14.89 6.13 -13.81
CA GLU A 47 13.43 6.30 -13.79
C GLU A 47 12.84 6.64 -15.17
N LEU A 48 13.57 7.39 -16.01
CA LEU A 48 13.10 7.69 -17.36
C LEU A 48 12.98 6.41 -18.21
N VAL A 49 13.94 5.50 -18.09
CA VAL A 49 13.91 4.22 -18.82
C VAL A 49 12.82 3.31 -18.27
N THR A 50 12.72 3.13 -16.96
CA THR A 50 11.70 2.25 -16.34
C THR A 50 10.29 2.74 -16.67
N VAL A 51 10.02 4.04 -16.59
CA VAL A 51 8.71 4.59 -16.99
C VAL A 51 8.44 4.32 -18.47
N THR A 52 9.43 4.48 -19.34
CA THR A 52 9.27 4.22 -20.78
C THR A 52 8.97 2.74 -21.04
N GLU A 53 9.70 1.82 -20.42
CA GLU A 53 9.48 0.38 -20.52
C GLU A 53 8.07 -0.01 -20.05
N ALA A 54 7.64 0.55 -18.92
CA ALA A 54 6.30 0.31 -18.38
C ALA A 54 5.20 0.85 -19.30
N LEU A 55 5.41 2.01 -19.94
CA LEU A 55 4.47 2.58 -20.92
C LEU A 55 4.38 1.75 -22.21
N VAL A 56 5.48 1.13 -22.63
CA VAL A 56 5.51 0.20 -23.78
C VAL A 56 4.95 -1.18 -23.42
N GLY A 57 4.70 -1.44 -22.13
CA GLY A 57 4.06 -2.65 -21.65
C GLY A 57 5.02 -3.79 -21.33
N VAL A 58 6.29 -3.47 -21.06
CA VAL A 58 7.27 -4.43 -20.55
C VAL A 58 6.79 -4.96 -19.20
N ARG A 59 6.87 -6.28 -18.99
CA ARG A 59 6.44 -6.95 -17.75
C ARG A 59 7.54 -7.75 -17.06
N SER A 60 8.68 -7.93 -17.72
CA SER A 60 9.80 -8.72 -17.19
C SER A 60 10.56 -7.90 -16.14
N PRO A 61 10.65 -8.35 -14.87
CA PRO A 61 11.44 -7.67 -13.86
C PRO A 61 12.91 -7.53 -14.25
N THR A 62 13.44 -8.53 -14.98
CA THR A 62 14.82 -8.52 -15.47
C THR A 62 15.03 -7.45 -16.53
N ALA A 63 14.04 -7.25 -17.42
CA ALA A 63 14.09 -6.17 -18.41
C ALA A 63 14.14 -4.80 -17.72
N PHE A 64 13.25 -4.57 -16.74
CA PHE A 64 13.28 -3.35 -15.92
C PHE A 64 14.62 -3.15 -15.20
N GLY A 65 15.20 -4.22 -14.64
CA GLY A 65 16.50 -4.13 -13.98
C GLY A 65 17.63 -3.72 -14.92
N VAL A 66 17.67 -4.28 -16.13
CA VAL A 66 18.67 -3.94 -17.16
C VAL A 66 18.43 -2.52 -17.69
N GLY A 67 17.18 -2.17 -18.01
CA GLY A 67 16.80 -0.84 -18.47
C GLY A 67 17.14 0.24 -17.45
N ALA A 68 16.76 0.05 -16.19
CA ALA A 68 17.11 0.93 -15.08
C ALA A 68 18.63 1.09 -14.93
N GLY A 69 19.39 -0.02 -15.00
CA GLY A 69 20.85 0.01 -14.89
C GLY A 69 21.50 0.80 -16.03
N LEU A 70 21.09 0.56 -17.28
CA LEU A 70 21.59 1.30 -18.44
C LEU A 70 21.21 2.78 -18.39
N GLY A 71 19.97 3.07 -18.02
CA GLY A 71 19.48 4.43 -17.78
C GLY A 71 20.28 5.14 -16.69
N ALA A 72 20.58 4.46 -15.59
CA ALA A 72 21.37 5.01 -14.49
C ALA A 72 22.80 5.36 -14.92
N VAL A 73 23.44 4.49 -15.69
CA VAL A 73 24.79 4.76 -16.21
C VAL A 73 24.77 5.96 -17.16
N ALA A 74 23.87 5.97 -18.14
CA ALA A 74 23.74 7.07 -19.10
C ALA A 74 23.39 8.41 -18.40
N GLY A 75 22.45 8.37 -17.46
CA GLY A 75 22.05 9.52 -16.66
C GLY A 75 23.17 10.02 -15.73
N GLY A 76 23.94 9.11 -15.13
CA GLY A 76 25.12 9.46 -14.33
C GLY A 76 26.20 10.18 -15.14
N PHE A 77 26.45 9.74 -16.38
CA PHE A 77 27.35 10.46 -17.30
C PHE A 77 26.81 11.85 -17.68
N ALA A 78 25.51 11.98 -17.94
CA ALA A 78 24.90 13.30 -18.16
C ALA A 78 25.03 14.20 -16.92
N GLY A 79 24.81 13.64 -15.73
CA GLY A 79 24.97 14.31 -14.44
C GLY A 79 26.41 14.75 -14.14
N PHE A 80 27.39 13.94 -14.53
CA PHE A 80 28.80 14.34 -14.49
C PHE A 80 29.06 15.58 -15.35
N GLY A 81 28.49 15.64 -16.56
CA GLY A 81 28.56 16.82 -17.41
C GLY A 81 27.99 18.09 -16.75
N VAL A 82 26.90 17.95 -15.99
CA VAL A 82 26.31 19.05 -15.21
C VAL A 82 27.24 19.51 -14.08
N GLU A 83 27.91 18.58 -13.39
CA GLU A 83 28.89 18.93 -12.34
C GLU A 83 30.09 19.70 -12.92
N GLN A 84 30.55 19.32 -14.11
CA GLN A 84 31.66 20.01 -14.80
C GLN A 84 31.33 21.46 -15.19
N ALA A 85 30.03 21.79 -15.31
CA ALA A 85 29.57 23.15 -15.53
C ALA A 85 29.56 24.02 -14.24
N ASN A 86 29.98 23.48 -13.09
CA ASN A 86 30.02 24.15 -11.78
C ASN A 86 28.69 24.77 -11.33
N SER A 87 27.55 24.24 -11.79
CA SER A 87 26.23 24.73 -11.41
C SER A 87 25.66 23.92 -10.23
N GLY A 88 25.89 24.41 -9.01
CA GLY A 88 25.33 23.83 -7.78
C GLY A 88 23.81 23.68 -7.83
N SER A 89 23.11 24.72 -8.29
CA SER A 89 21.65 24.71 -8.43
C SER A 89 21.15 23.66 -9.42
N ALA A 90 21.82 23.51 -10.57
CA ALA A 90 21.42 22.50 -11.56
C ALA A 90 21.58 21.07 -10.99
N SER A 91 22.70 20.79 -10.31
CA SER A 91 22.92 19.50 -9.65
C SER A 91 21.88 19.21 -8.57
N VAL A 92 21.47 20.23 -7.80
CA VAL A 92 20.40 20.08 -6.78
C VAL A 92 19.05 19.84 -7.43
N ILE A 93 18.70 20.57 -8.50
CA ILE A 93 17.45 20.37 -9.24
C ILE A 93 17.42 18.97 -9.87
N MET A 94 18.53 18.51 -10.44
CA MET A 94 18.63 17.18 -11.04
C MET A 94 18.47 16.08 -9.98
N LEU A 95 19.09 16.25 -8.81
CA LEU A 95 18.92 15.33 -7.67
C LEU A 95 17.48 15.34 -7.14
N ALA A 96 16.90 16.52 -6.94
CA ALA A 96 15.53 16.66 -6.49
C ALA A 96 14.55 16.03 -7.50
N GLY A 97 14.78 16.25 -8.80
CA GLY A 97 14.00 15.64 -9.88
C GLY A 97 14.11 14.12 -9.89
N GLY A 98 15.33 13.59 -9.74
CA GLY A 98 15.57 12.14 -9.64
C GLY A 98 14.83 11.51 -8.46
N ILE A 99 14.91 12.11 -7.27
CA ILE A 99 14.20 11.63 -6.08
C ILE A 99 12.68 11.75 -6.24
N ALA A 100 12.20 12.86 -6.80
CA ALA A 100 10.77 13.10 -7.01
C ALA A 100 10.13 12.08 -7.98
N MET A 101 10.90 11.55 -8.92
CA MET A 101 10.42 10.57 -9.90
C MET A 101 10.33 9.13 -9.38
N ILE A 102 10.90 8.81 -8.21
CA ILE A 102 10.87 7.47 -7.62
C ILE A 102 9.42 6.99 -7.43
N ILE A 103 8.58 7.78 -6.77
CA ILE A 103 7.20 7.37 -6.47
C ILE A 103 6.39 7.17 -7.76
N PRO A 104 6.34 8.13 -8.71
CA PRO A 104 5.67 7.92 -9.99
C PRO A 104 6.15 6.68 -10.75
N ALA A 105 7.46 6.46 -10.83
CA ALA A 105 8.01 5.33 -11.58
C ALA A 105 7.69 3.99 -10.92
N LEU A 106 7.73 3.91 -9.59
CA LEU A 106 7.26 2.73 -8.86
C LEU A 106 5.78 2.44 -9.13
N VAL A 107 4.91 3.45 -9.07
CA VAL A 107 3.47 3.27 -9.33
C VAL A 107 3.23 2.75 -10.74
N VAL A 108 3.88 3.35 -11.75
CA VAL A 108 3.70 2.95 -13.15
C VAL A 108 4.26 1.55 -13.41
N THR A 109 5.45 1.24 -12.87
CA THR A 109 6.10 -0.06 -13.03
C THR A 109 5.32 -1.17 -12.34
N LEU A 110 4.88 -0.95 -11.08
CA LEU A 110 4.08 -1.91 -10.33
C LEU A 110 2.72 -2.16 -10.99
N ASN A 111 2.10 -1.12 -11.54
CA ASN A 111 0.87 -1.27 -12.30
C ASN A 111 1.11 -2.08 -13.60
N ALA A 112 2.23 -1.86 -14.29
CA ALA A 112 2.59 -2.61 -15.49
C ALA A 112 2.89 -4.09 -15.20
N THR A 113 3.51 -4.38 -14.06
CA THR A 113 3.85 -5.76 -13.63
C THR A 113 2.76 -6.43 -12.78
N SER A 114 1.65 -5.75 -12.54
CA SER A 114 0.53 -6.31 -11.77
C SER A 114 0.02 -7.60 -12.40
N PHE A 115 -0.28 -8.59 -11.55
CA PHE A 115 -0.83 -9.86 -12.00
C PHE A 115 -2.20 -9.62 -12.63
N GLN A 116 -2.27 -9.88 -13.93
CA GLN A 116 -3.51 -9.97 -14.66
C GLN A 116 -3.72 -11.46 -14.87
N GLY A 117 -4.64 -12.05 -14.10
CA GLY A 117 -4.95 -13.47 -14.20
C GLY A 117 -5.18 -13.86 -15.66
N ASP A 118 -4.79 -15.09 -16.01
CA ASP A 118 -5.05 -15.58 -17.37
C ASP A 118 -6.56 -15.67 -17.56
N PRO A 119 -7.14 -14.92 -18.52
CA PRO A 119 -8.58 -14.98 -18.80
C PRO A 119 -9.03 -16.37 -19.29
N ASN A 120 -8.09 -17.23 -19.68
CA ASN A 120 -8.33 -18.62 -20.06
C ASN A 120 -7.90 -19.62 -18.97
N ALA A 121 -7.52 -19.15 -17.77
CA ALA A 121 -7.30 -20.04 -16.64
C ALA A 121 -8.60 -20.79 -16.34
N LYS A 122 -8.60 -22.09 -16.61
CA LYS A 122 -9.64 -22.99 -16.14
C LYS A 122 -9.32 -23.34 -14.69
N GLU A 123 -10.34 -23.51 -13.85
CA GLU A 123 -10.15 -24.16 -12.56
C GLU A 123 -9.38 -25.46 -12.77
N ASP A 124 -8.24 -25.60 -12.08
CA ASP A 124 -7.53 -26.86 -12.05
C ASP A 124 -8.52 -27.93 -11.55
N ARG A 125 -8.59 -29.07 -12.24
CA ARG A 125 -9.55 -30.11 -11.87
C ARG A 125 -9.27 -30.50 -10.43
N ALA A 126 -10.31 -30.47 -9.59
CA ALA A 126 -10.24 -31.01 -8.24
C ALA A 126 -9.55 -32.39 -8.30
N PRO A 127 -8.55 -32.68 -7.46
CA PRO A 127 -7.83 -33.94 -7.56
C PRO A 127 -8.81 -35.11 -7.44
N THR A 128 -9.03 -35.81 -8.55
CA THR A 128 -10.04 -36.88 -8.63
C THR A 128 -9.63 -38.15 -7.88
N ASN A 129 -8.40 -38.17 -7.36
CA ASN A 129 -7.82 -39.28 -6.61
C ASN A 129 -7.71 -38.98 -5.10
N LEU A 130 -8.43 -37.96 -4.59
CA LEU A 130 -8.55 -37.79 -3.15
C LEU A 130 -9.45 -38.90 -2.59
N PRO A 131 -9.04 -39.56 -1.49
CA PRO A 131 -9.95 -40.42 -0.73
C PRO A 131 -11.24 -39.66 -0.41
N PRO A 132 -12.41 -40.34 -0.37
CA PRO A 132 -13.66 -39.70 0.04
C PRO A 132 -13.43 -38.92 1.35
N ALA A 133 -13.79 -37.63 1.34
CA ALA A 133 -13.72 -36.83 2.55
C ALA A 133 -14.68 -37.46 3.58
N ASP A 134 -14.13 -38.06 4.63
CA ASP A 134 -14.90 -38.58 5.75
C ASP A 134 -15.33 -37.39 6.61
N PRO A 135 -16.63 -37.01 6.62
CA PRO A 135 -17.11 -35.84 7.35
C PRO A 135 -16.98 -35.98 8.87
N GLY A 136 -16.61 -37.17 9.37
CA GLY A 136 -16.33 -37.44 10.78
C GLY A 136 -14.85 -37.59 11.14
N ALA A 137 -13.94 -37.59 10.16
CA ALA A 137 -12.50 -37.66 10.42
C ALA A 137 -11.97 -36.28 10.81
N ALA A 138 -11.26 -36.19 11.94
CA ALA A 138 -10.57 -34.97 12.34
C ALA A 138 -9.62 -34.53 11.21
N GLY A 139 -9.88 -33.35 10.64
CA GLY A 139 -8.99 -32.73 9.66
C GLY A 139 -7.59 -32.65 10.24
N GLY A 140 -6.65 -33.36 9.63
CA GLY A 140 -5.28 -33.48 10.09
C GLY A 140 -4.49 -32.18 9.97
N SER A 141 -4.78 -31.20 10.83
CA SER A 141 -3.75 -30.27 11.28
C SER A 141 -3.06 -30.92 12.48
N ALA A 142 -1.98 -31.64 12.20
CA ALA A 142 -1.08 -32.13 13.24
C ALA A 142 -0.33 -30.94 13.87
N VAL A 143 -0.98 -30.24 14.79
CA VAL A 143 -0.25 -29.52 15.85
C VAL A 143 0.00 -30.53 16.95
N THR A 144 1.16 -31.16 16.92
CA THR A 144 1.65 -32.00 18.01
C THR A 144 1.90 -31.12 19.25
N GLY A 145 0.96 -31.13 20.18
CA GLY A 145 1.14 -30.68 21.57
C GLY A 145 0.66 -31.78 22.52
N PRO A 146 1.23 -31.92 23.74
CA PRO A 146 0.96 -33.08 24.59
C PRO A 146 -0.46 -33.10 25.14
N ALA A 147 -1.03 -34.32 25.20
CA ALA A 147 -2.35 -34.66 25.71
C ALA A 147 -2.42 -34.66 27.27
N PRO A 148 -3.56 -34.96 27.93
CA PRO A 148 -4.20 -34.10 28.93
C PRO A 148 -3.94 -34.52 30.39
N ALA A 149 -4.14 -33.60 31.33
CA ALA A 149 -4.33 -33.91 32.75
C ALA A 149 -5.83 -33.82 33.13
N ALA A 150 -6.33 -34.83 33.82
CA ALA A 150 -7.69 -34.95 34.37
C ALA A 150 -7.86 -34.20 35.72
N PRO A 151 -8.99 -34.34 36.46
CA PRO A 151 -10.25 -33.59 36.36
C PRO A 151 -10.53 -32.62 37.54
N ALA A 152 -11.71 -31.98 37.50
CA ALA A 152 -12.27 -30.81 38.23
C ALA A 152 -12.19 -30.76 39.78
N PRO A 153 -12.55 -29.60 40.40
CA PRO A 153 -13.89 -29.54 41.01
C PRO A 153 -14.67 -28.20 40.90
N ALA A 154 -15.92 -28.29 41.36
CA ALA A 154 -17.09 -27.42 41.26
C ALA A 154 -17.01 -25.99 41.84
N GLY A 155 -17.92 -25.13 41.37
CA GLY A 155 -18.34 -23.90 42.05
C GLY A 155 -19.54 -23.25 41.39
N GLY A 156 -20.71 -23.32 42.02
CA GLY A 156 -21.96 -22.72 41.55
C GLY A 156 -22.04 -21.20 41.72
N GLY A 157 -22.95 -20.57 40.99
CA GLY A 157 -23.27 -19.15 41.14
C GLY A 157 -24.47 -18.74 40.29
N ALA A 158 -25.51 -18.24 40.96
CA ALA A 158 -26.84 -17.96 40.43
C ALA A 158 -26.89 -16.87 39.35
N ALA A 159 -27.91 -16.99 38.48
CA ALA A 159 -28.36 -15.93 37.59
C ALA A 159 -29.10 -14.82 38.36
N PRO A 160 -29.02 -13.55 37.92
CA PRO A 160 -30.07 -12.59 38.16
C PRO A 160 -30.76 -12.19 36.86
N THR A 161 -32.08 -12.35 36.88
CA THR A 161 -33.07 -11.71 36.02
C THR A 161 -33.09 -10.20 36.27
N THR A 162 -33.02 -9.37 35.21
CA THR A 162 -33.64 -8.04 35.22
C THR A 162 -34.25 -7.68 33.87
N THR A 163 -35.38 -7.00 33.96
CA THR A 163 -36.37 -6.58 32.97
C THR A 163 -35.82 -5.60 31.90
N PRO A 164 -36.33 -5.58 30.65
CA PRO A 164 -35.86 -4.66 29.62
C PRO A 164 -36.35 -3.21 29.87
N ALA A 165 -35.42 -2.25 29.89
CA ALA A 165 -35.70 -0.81 29.85
C ALA A 165 -35.76 -0.30 28.39
N PRO A 166 -36.44 0.84 28.10
CA PRO A 166 -36.82 1.25 26.75
C PRO A 166 -35.62 1.63 25.87
N ALA A 167 -35.71 1.34 24.57
CA ALA A 167 -34.68 1.59 23.57
C ALA A 167 -34.26 3.06 23.51
N ALA A 168 -33.07 3.37 24.03
CA ALA A 168 -32.41 4.64 23.83
C ALA A 168 -31.85 4.70 22.40
N LYS A 169 -32.17 5.79 21.69
CA LYS A 169 -31.67 6.12 20.35
C LYS A 169 -30.14 6.09 20.33
N ALA A 170 -29.56 5.29 19.44
CA ALA A 170 -28.12 5.12 19.31
C ALA A 170 -27.42 6.49 19.09
N PRO A 171 -26.34 6.81 19.82
CA PRO A 171 -25.53 7.98 19.57
C PRO A 171 -24.96 7.93 18.14
N ALA A 172 -24.94 9.07 17.45
CA ALA A 172 -24.26 9.17 16.16
C ALA A 172 -22.78 8.72 16.30
N PRO A 173 -22.24 7.95 15.35
CA PRO A 173 -20.88 7.46 15.43
C PRO A 173 -19.89 8.62 15.51
N ALA A 174 -19.01 8.58 16.52
CA ALA A 174 -17.91 9.52 16.64
C ALA A 174 -17.00 9.40 15.40
N PRO A 175 -16.45 10.50 14.87
CA PRO A 175 -15.60 10.45 13.69
C PRO A 175 -14.33 9.64 13.99
N ALA A 176 -14.11 8.56 13.21
CA ALA A 176 -12.93 7.72 13.32
C ALA A 176 -11.66 8.55 13.06
N VAL A 177 -10.80 8.65 14.07
CA VAL A 177 -9.50 9.33 13.97
C VAL A 177 -8.57 8.42 13.16
N SER A 178 -8.14 8.88 11.99
CA SER A 178 -7.28 8.12 11.06
C SER A 178 -5.82 8.54 11.15
N LEU A 179 -4.87 7.67 10.74
CA LEU A 179 -3.44 8.01 10.67
C LEU A 179 -3.18 9.27 9.84
N LEU A 180 -3.82 9.35 8.67
CA LEU A 180 -3.79 10.50 7.79
C LEU A 180 -5.22 10.94 7.47
N SER A 181 -5.55 12.18 7.80
CA SER A 181 -6.83 12.80 7.44
C SER A 181 -6.58 13.99 6.53
N LEU A 182 -7.24 13.98 5.37
CA LEU A 182 -7.26 15.08 4.42
C LEU A 182 -8.66 15.71 4.43
N SER A 183 -8.71 17.02 4.59
CA SER A 183 -9.92 17.84 4.49
C SER A 183 -9.63 19.03 3.59
N ALA A 184 -10.67 19.66 3.03
CA ALA A 184 -10.54 20.82 2.15
C ALA A 184 -9.70 21.97 2.76
N SER A 185 -9.59 22.04 4.09
CA SER A 185 -8.86 23.11 4.80
C SER A 185 -7.63 22.65 5.57
N ALA A 186 -7.36 21.33 5.69
CA ALA A 186 -6.25 20.84 6.52
C ALA A 186 -5.82 19.40 6.20
N VAL A 187 -4.53 19.13 6.40
CA VAL A 187 -3.95 17.79 6.53
C VAL A 187 -3.64 17.53 8.00
N ARG A 188 -4.09 16.40 8.53
CA ARG A 188 -3.90 16.01 9.93
C ARG A 188 -3.28 14.62 10.01
N VAL A 189 -2.32 14.47 10.91
CA VAL A 189 -1.73 13.17 11.27
C VAL A 189 -2.14 12.85 12.71
N GLY A 190 -2.67 11.65 12.94
CA GLY A 190 -3.19 11.23 14.24
C GLY A 190 -2.80 9.80 14.59
N VAL A 191 -3.00 9.41 15.85
CA VAL A 191 -2.88 8.00 16.26
C VAL A 191 -4.25 7.34 16.04
N PRO A 192 -4.33 6.26 15.24
CA PRO A 192 -5.61 5.61 14.95
C PRO A 192 -6.06 4.85 16.18
N VAL A 193 -7.34 4.97 16.50
CA VAL A 193 -7.97 4.13 17.52
C VAL A 193 -8.52 2.89 16.81
N PRO A 194 -8.10 1.67 17.16
CA PRO A 194 -8.63 0.46 16.54
C PRO A 194 -10.10 0.27 16.90
N GLU A 195 -10.92 -0.05 15.90
CA GLU A 195 -12.34 -0.35 16.08
C GLU A 195 -12.58 -1.86 15.98
N ALA A 196 -13.22 -2.43 17.00
CA ALA A 196 -13.62 -3.83 17.01
C ALA A 196 -15.07 -3.95 16.53
N HIS A 197 -15.29 -4.64 15.41
CA HIS A 197 -16.62 -4.89 14.88
C HIS A 197 -16.91 -6.39 14.87
N ASN A 198 -18.11 -6.78 15.28
CA ASN A 198 -18.55 -8.17 15.10
C ASN A 198 -18.91 -8.39 13.63
N VAL A 199 -18.34 -9.42 13.01
CA VAL A 199 -18.58 -9.74 11.59
C VAL A 199 -20.01 -10.22 11.38
N PHE A 200 -20.58 -10.91 12.37
CA PHE A 200 -21.94 -11.43 12.33
C PHE A 200 -22.81 -10.79 13.38
N SER A 201 -24.05 -10.45 13.00
CA SER A 201 -25.04 -9.98 13.95
C SER A 201 -25.45 -11.12 14.91
N ALA A 202 -26.03 -10.77 16.06
CA ALA A 202 -26.55 -11.77 16.98
C ALA A 202 -27.67 -12.63 16.36
N GLN A 203 -28.37 -12.12 15.35
CA GLN A 203 -29.41 -12.86 14.62
C GLN A 203 -28.80 -13.86 13.64
N ASP A 204 -27.79 -13.45 12.86
CA ASP A 204 -27.10 -14.32 11.90
C ASP A 204 -26.41 -15.50 12.58
N ARG A 205 -25.79 -15.26 13.75
CA ARG A 205 -25.16 -16.34 14.54
C ARG A 205 -26.16 -17.40 14.99
N ARG A 206 -27.38 -17.00 15.33
CA ARG A 206 -28.44 -17.92 15.79
C ARG A 206 -29.06 -18.70 14.63
N GLN A 207 -29.20 -18.07 13.46
CA GLN A 207 -29.83 -18.70 12.29
C GLN A 207 -28.86 -19.59 11.50
N LEU A 208 -27.58 -19.20 11.42
CA LEU A 208 -26.59 -19.86 10.56
C LEU A 208 -25.54 -20.68 11.34
N GLY A 209 -25.62 -20.73 12.67
CA GLY A 209 -24.67 -21.48 13.51
C GLY A 209 -23.23 -20.96 13.45
N MET A 210 -23.04 -19.72 12.99
CA MET A 210 -21.71 -19.13 12.77
C MET A 210 -21.01 -18.81 14.10
N ALA A 211 -19.70 -19.07 14.15
CA ALA A 211 -18.85 -18.64 15.26
C ALA A 211 -18.77 -17.11 15.34
N GLN A 212 -18.61 -16.59 16.55
CA GLN A 212 -18.37 -15.16 16.73
C GLN A 212 -16.98 -14.81 16.20
N VAL A 213 -16.93 -14.04 15.13
CA VAL A 213 -15.70 -13.48 14.58
C VAL A 213 -15.72 -11.98 14.80
N THR A 214 -14.66 -11.47 15.41
CA THR A 214 -14.46 -10.03 15.63
C THR A 214 -13.37 -9.56 14.69
N GLU A 215 -13.69 -8.58 13.85
CA GLU A 215 -12.74 -7.91 12.97
C GLU A 215 -12.21 -6.65 13.66
N LEU A 216 -10.89 -6.45 13.62
CA LEU A 216 -10.24 -5.24 14.11
C LEU A 216 -9.91 -4.35 12.92
N ARG A 217 -10.47 -3.14 12.88
CA ARG A 217 -10.23 -2.16 11.82
C ARG A 217 -9.34 -1.04 12.33
N LEU A 218 -8.28 -0.76 11.57
CA LEU A 218 -7.36 0.33 11.86
C LEU A 218 -7.49 1.40 10.75
N PRO A 219 -8.08 2.57 11.03
CA PRO A 219 -8.28 3.59 10.01
C PRO A 219 -6.94 4.26 9.63
N VAL A 220 -6.48 4.02 8.39
CA VAL A 220 -5.20 4.55 7.90
C VAL A 220 -5.38 5.89 7.18
N VAL A 221 -6.37 6.03 6.31
CA VAL A 221 -6.60 7.24 5.52
C VAL A 221 -8.07 7.61 5.54
N ASN A 222 -8.36 8.89 5.79
CA ASN A 222 -9.70 9.47 5.68
C ASN A 222 -9.64 10.75 4.83
N VAL A 223 -10.52 10.85 3.84
CA VAL A 223 -10.62 11.99 2.94
C VAL A 223 -12.05 12.52 2.95
N THR A 224 -12.22 13.78 3.32
CA THR A 224 -13.50 14.49 3.29
C THR A 224 -13.44 15.70 2.35
N PHE A 225 -14.45 15.83 1.50
CA PHE A 225 -14.61 16.92 0.52
C PHE A 225 -15.88 17.71 0.81
#